data_AF-A0A327H578-F1
#
_entry.id   AF-A0A327H578-F1
#
_cell.length_a   1.000
_cell.length_b   1.000
_cell.length_c   1.000
_cell.angle_alpha   90.00
_cell.angle_beta   90.00
_cell.angle_gamma   90.00
#
_symmetry.space_group_name_H-M   'P 1'
#
loop_
_entity.id
_entity.type
_entity.pdbx_description
1 polymer ?
#
loop_
_entity_poly.entity_id
_entity_poly.type
_entity_poly.pdbx_seq_one_letter_code
_entity_poly.pdbx_strand_id
1 'polypeptide(L)'
;MAAPKMTRGSFRGLAGSMAKNGRTRLLLLMPRSFRPEYELIIEEIKISDDVFSSYLRPRSNLEEIKDAGFDSFNHTIHLIDIAMKDLGIWMKPFVSNHWNRSEIDVSPTSNCDFSTVTWTCFKHPEASDSSTILLPFDPFDFQGKCFTYLSPQEEINLSLDSEPTIEEEIQKEEIQKEEIEEEQEDVDDKIIEVIAEENTESPLKVEVRQTIEMLKADGLDMTGIMEHPKFLDVSERASVAGIDVWTMVVGMFQ
;
A
#
# COMPACT_ATOMS: atom_id res chain seq x y z
N MET A 1 -9.84 9.26 8.94
CA MET A 1 -9.29 9.78 7.67
C MET A 1 -10.00 11.09 7.33
N ALA A 2 -9.31 12.12 6.84
CA ALA A 2 -9.99 13.29 6.32
C ALA A 2 -10.75 12.96 5.03
N ALA A 3 -11.67 13.85 4.63
CA ALA A 3 -12.41 13.68 3.39
C ALA A 3 -11.45 13.65 2.19
N PRO A 4 -11.59 12.71 1.25
CA PRO A 4 -10.68 12.58 0.12
C PRO A 4 -10.77 13.79 -0.82
N LYS A 5 -9.62 14.22 -1.33
CA LYS A 5 -9.56 15.15 -2.45
C LYS A 5 -9.92 14.41 -3.74
N MET A 6 -10.97 14.85 -4.42
CA MET A 6 -11.39 14.28 -5.70
C MET A 6 -10.79 15.06 -6.86
N THR A 7 -10.13 14.34 -7.78
CA THR A 7 -9.60 14.87 -9.04
C THR A 7 -10.12 14.05 -10.22
N ARG A 8 -10.00 14.59 -11.43
CA ARG A 8 -10.26 13.84 -12.67
C ARG A 8 -8.92 13.42 -13.27
N GLY A 9 -8.84 12.15 -13.67
CA GLY A 9 -7.63 11.59 -14.25
C GLY A 9 -7.73 10.07 -14.32
N SER A 10 -6.58 9.42 -14.48
CA SER A 10 -6.49 7.96 -14.44
C SER A 10 -5.83 7.47 -13.16
N PHE A 11 -6.14 6.22 -12.79
CA PHE A 11 -5.52 5.59 -11.62
C PHE A 11 -3.99 5.51 -11.79
N ARG A 12 -3.50 5.26 -13.01
CA ARG A 12 -2.07 5.31 -13.37
C ARG A 12 -1.48 6.70 -13.18
N GLY A 13 -2.20 7.75 -13.57
CA GLY A 13 -1.75 9.13 -13.39
C GLY A 13 -1.61 9.52 -11.92
N LEU A 14 -2.42 8.92 -11.05
CA LEU A 14 -2.41 9.19 -9.61
C LEU A 14 -1.41 8.31 -8.85
N ALA A 15 -1.48 6.99 -9.04
CA ALA A 15 -0.68 6.01 -8.30
C ALA A 15 0.63 5.60 -9.01
N GLY A 16 0.85 6.05 -10.24
CA GLY A 16 1.99 5.67 -11.09
C GLY A 16 1.73 4.44 -11.97
N SER A 17 2.69 4.07 -12.82
CA SER A 17 2.58 2.92 -13.74
C SER A 17 2.77 1.56 -13.06
N MET A 18 3.64 1.48 -12.07
CA MET A 18 3.97 0.25 -11.35
C MET A 18 3.69 0.42 -9.86
N ALA A 19 3.53 -0.70 -9.15
CA ALA A 19 3.59 -0.69 -7.69
C ALA A 19 4.96 -0.09 -7.31
N LYS A 20 4.94 1.13 -6.74
CA LYS A 20 6.16 1.77 -6.23
C LYS A 20 6.70 0.91 -5.08
N ASN A 21 8.01 0.92 -4.87
CA ASN A 21 8.62 0.19 -3.76
C ASN A 21 7.93 0.58 -2.45
N GLY A 22 7.46 -0.40 -1.68
CA GLY A 22 6.70 -0.17 -0.44
C GLY A 22 5.21 0.16 -0.59
N ARG A 23 4.61 0.02 -1.79
CA ARG A 23 3.16 0.20 -2.02
C ARG A 23 2.54 -1.04 -2.66
N THR A 24 1.24 -1.24 -2.41
CA THR A 24 0.47 -2.36 -2.97
C THR A 24 -0.86 -1.90 -3.51
N ARG A 25 -1.35 -2.63 -4.52
CA ARG A 25 -2.60 -2.35 -5.20
C ARG A 25 -3.57 -3.48 -4.97
N LEU A 26 -4.78 -3.12 -4.56
CA LEU A 26 -5.83 -4.08 -4.26
C LEU A 26 -7.09 -3.72 -5.04
N LEU A 27 -7.87 -4.75 -5.35
CA LEU A 27 -9.21 -4.61 -5.88
C LEU A 27 -10.21 -4.98 -4.78
N LEU A 28 -11.15 -4.10 -4.52
CA LEU A 28 -12.26 -4.34 -3.59
C LEU A 28 -13.54 -4.54 -4.39
N LEU A 29 -14.24 -5.65 -4.12
CA LEU A 29 -15.47 -6.00 -4.80
C LEU A 29 -16.61 -6.17 -3.81
N MET A 30 -17.68 -5.40 -4.02
CA MET A 30 -18.86 -5.40 -3.14
C MET A 30 -20.14 -5.11 -3.91
N PRO A 31 -21.31 -5.54 -3.42
CA PRO A 31 -22.57 -5.05 -3.94
C PRO A 31 -22.68 -3.54 -3.67
N ARG A 32 -23.35 -2.85 -4.57
CA ARG A 32 -23.46 -1.38 -4.54
C ARG A 32 -24.22 -0.89 -3.32
N SER A 33 -25.16 -1.67 -2.79
CA SER A 33 -25.88 -1.38 -1.56
C SER A 33 -24.96 -1.24 -0.34
N PHE A 34 -23.82 -1.95 -0.32
CA PHE A 34 -22.85 -1.93 0.78
C PHE A 34 -21.84 -0.79 0.70
N ARG A 35 -21.79 -0.06 -0.42
CA ARG A 35 -20.84 1.05 -0.58
C ARG A 35 -20.89 2.08 0.56
N PRO A 36 -22.05 2.56 1.04
CA PRO A 36 -22.08 3.55 2.13
C PRO A 36 -21.47 3.03 3.44
N GLU A 37 -21.73 1.76 3.78
CA GLU A 37 -21.13 1.12 4.95
C GLU A 37 -19.61 0.98 4.80
N TYR A 38 -19.17 0.54 3.61
CA TYR A 38 -17.76 0.49 3.26
C TYR A 38 -17.08 1.87 3.36
N GLU A 39 -17.72 2.94 2.88
CA GLU A 39 -17.20 4.31 2.96
C GLU A 39 -17.02 4.76 4.42
N LEU A 40 -17.94 4.41 5.33
CA LEU A 40 -17.79 4.67 6.77
C LEU A 40 -16.60 3.90 7.37
N ILE A 41 -16.44 2.62 7.00
CA ILE A 41 -15.31 1.80 7.47
C ILE A 41 -13.98 2.46 7.08
N ILE A 42 -13.82 2.87 5.82
CA ILE A 42 -12.56 3.48 5.38
C ILE A 42 -12.32 4.87 5.97
N GLU A 43 -13.37 5.62 6.30
CA GLU A 43 -13.22 6.90 7.00
C GLU A 43 -12.63 6.74 8.41
N GLU A 44 -12.83 5.59 9.08
CA GLU A 44 -12.28 5.32 10.41
C GLU A 44 -10.81 4.86 10.38
N ILE A 45 -10.32 4.42 9.23
CA ILE A 45 -8.95 3.94 9.08
C ILE A 45 -7.97 5.10 9.30
N LYS A 46 -6.94 4.83 10.12
CA LYS A 46 -5.80 5.72 10.31
C LYS A 46 -4.69 5.32 9.35
N ILE A 47 -4.40 6.20 8.40
CA ILE A 47 -3.35 6.01 7.40
C ILE A 47 -2.07 6.72 7.81
N SER A 48 -0.94 6.10 7.48
CA SER A 48 0.39 6.69 7.71
C SER A 48 1.02 7.22 6.42
N ASP A 49 0.41 6.93 5.27
CA ASP A 49 0.82 7.39 3.94
C ASP A 49 -0.43 7.69 3.10
N ASP A 50 -0.25 8.38 1.99
CA ASP A 50 -1.34 8.75 1.10
C ASP A 50 -1.96 7.49 0.47
N VAL A 51 -3.28 7.52 0.29
CA VAL A 51 -4.03 6.47 -0.38
C VAL A 51 -4.65 7.02 -1.65
N PHE A 52 -4.42 6.32 -2.74
CA PHE A 52 -4.98 6.66 -4.05
C PHE A 52 -6.04 5.65 -4.41
N SER A 53 -7.18 6.11 -4.91
CA SER A 53 -8.24 5.18 -5.27
C SER A 53 -9.11 5.64 -6.44
N SER A 54 -9.74 4.69 -7.11
CA SER A 54 -10.73 4.98 -8.15
C SER A 54 -11.82 3.93 -8.18
N TYR A 55 -13.05 4.37 -8.40
CA TYR A 55 -14.19 3.48 -8.59
C TYR A 55 -14.41 3.22 -10.08
N LEU A 56 -14.37 1.95 -10.46
CA LEU A 56 -14.61 1.54 -11.83
C LEU A 56 -16.05 1.10 -12.01
N ARG A 57 -16.64 1.48 -13.15
CA ARG A 57 -17.97 1.01 -13.53
C ARG A 57 -18.13 0.95 -15.05
N PRO A 58 -18.09 -0.25 -15.63
CA PRO A 58 -18.44 -0.47 -17.04
C PRO A 58 -19.82 0.09 -17.38
N ARG A 59 -19.92 0.79 -18.51
CA ARG A 59 -21.19 1.31 -19.06
C ARG A 59 -21.48 0.83 -20.48
N SER A 60 -20.52 0.15 -21.09
CA SER A 60 -20.58 -0.49 -22.41
C SER A 60 -20.27 -1.98 -22.26
N ASN A 61 -20.52 -2.78 -23.30
CA ASN A 61 -20.29 -4.24 -23.32
C ASN A 61 -21.01 -4.98 -22.18
N LEU A 62 -22.17 -4.47 -21.74
CA LEU A 62 -22.86 -4.96 -20.55
C LEU A 62 -23.34 -6.40 -20.68
N GLU A 63 -23.74 -6.83 -21.88
CA GLU A 63 -24.16 -8.21 -22.15
C GLU A 63 -22.98 -9.18 -21.97
N GLU A 64 -21.86 -8.91 -22.64
CA GLU A 64 -20.63 -9.70 -22.53
C GLU A 64 -20.11 -9.78 -21.09
N ILE A 65 -20.13 -8.67 -20.36
CA ILE A 65 -19.71 -8.62 -18.95
C ILE A 65 -20.67 -9.46 -18.07
N LYS A 66 -21.97 -9.42 -18.36
CA LYS A 66 -22.98 -10.20 -17.65
C LYS A 66 -22.88 -11.69 -17.98
N ASP A 67 -22.59 -12.05 -19.22
CA ASP A 67 -22.37 -13.43 -19.66
C ASP A 67 -21.12 -14.02 -19.01
N ALA A 68 -20.11 -13.19 -18.72
CA ALA A 68 -18.96 -13.54 -17.88
C ALA A 68 -19.29 -13.62 -16.37
N GLY A 69 -20.56 -13.47 -15.98
CA GLY A 69 -21.04 -13.62 -14.62
C GLY A 69 -20.93 -12.38 -13.74
N PHE A 70 -20.62 -11.20 -14.30
CA PHE A 70 -20.47 -9.97 -13.53
C PHE A 70 -21.58 -8.95 -13.79
N ASP A 71 -22.24 -8.45 -12.74
CA ASP A 71 -23.23 -7.38 -12.87
C ASP A 71 -22.65 -6.01 -12.46
N SER A 72 -22.30 -5.20 -13.45
CA SER A 72 -21.72 -3.86 -13.28
C SER A 72 -22.68 -2.80 -12.73
N PHE A 73 -24.00 -3.06 -12.66
CA PHE A 73 -24.96 -2.13 -12.06
C PHE A 73 -25.10 -2.35 -10.56
N ASN A 74 -25.04 -3.61 -10.15
CA ASN A 74 -25.23 -4.04 -8.77
C ASN A 74 -23.93 -4.21 -8.01
N HIS A 75 -22.77 -4.17 -8.67
CA HIS A 75 -21.47 -4.24 -8.01
C HIS A 75 -20.68 -2.94 -8.14
N THR A 76 -19.82 -2.72 -7.14
CA THR A 76 -18.81 -1.67 -7.13
C THR A 76 -17.45 -2.34 -7.19
N ILE A 77 -16.63 -1.89 -8.15
CA ILE A 77 -15.21 -2.22 -8.24
C ILE A 77 -14.46 -1.00 -7.72
N HIS A 78 -13.68 -1.16 -6.65
CA HIS A 78 -12.87 -0.08 -6.09
C HIS A 78 -11.41 -0.48 -6.14
N LEU A 79 -10.62 0.27 -6.90
CA LEU A 79 -9.18 0.11 -6.94
C LEU A 79 -8.57 1.00 -5.87
N ILE A 80 -7.67 0.44 -5.07
CA ILE A 80 -6.90 1.18 -4.08
C ILE A 80 -5.42 0.91 -4.25
N ASP A 81 -4.61 1.93 -4.04
CA ASP A 81 -3.16 1.86 -3.94
C ASP A 81 -2.80 2.43 -2.56
N ILE A 82 -2.23 1.57 -1.71
CA ILE A 82 -1.93 1.85 -0.30
C ILE A 82 -0.47 1.53 0.00
N ALA A 83 0.10 2.17 1.03
CA ALA A 83 1.41 1.77 1.53
C ALA A 83 1.37 0.36 2.14
N MET A 84 2.41 -0.43 1.92
CA MET A 84 2.52 -1.80 2.44
C MET A 84 2.45 -1.83 3.97
N LYS A 85 3.04 -0.84 4.66
CA LYS A 85 2.94 -0.67 6.12
C LYS A 85 1.50 -0.49 6.62
N ASP A 86 0.62 0.05 5.79
CA ASP A 86 -0.79 0.30 6.14
C ASP A 86 -1.71 -0.88 5.76
N LEU A 87 -1.20 -1.90 5.06
CA LEU A 87 -2.00 -3.03 4.57
C LEU A 87 -2.76 -3.74 5.69
N GLY A 88 -2.11 -4.02 6.81
CA GLY A 88 -2.74 -4.71 7.94
C GLY A 88 -3.92 -3.92 8.52
N ILE A 89 -3.74 -2.61 8.70
CA ILE A 89 -4.77 -1.71 9.24
C ILE A 89 -5.95 -1.61 8.25
N TRP A 90 -5.65 -1.51 6.96
CA TRP A 90 -6.66 -1.49 5.90
C TRP A 90 -7.48 -2.78 5.85
N MET A 91 -6.85 -3.95 5.98
CA MET A 91 -7.53 -5.23 5.79
C MET A 91 -8.25 -5.72 7.05
N LYS A 92 -7.82 -5.30 8.24
CA LYS A 92 -8.42 -5.69 9.52
C LYS A 92 -9.96 -5.56 9.56
N PRO A 93 -10.59 -4.42 9.19
CA PRO A 93 -12.04 -4.31 9.23
C PRO A 93 -12.73 -5.22 8.21
N PHE A 94 -12.14 -5.44 7.03
CA PHE A 94 -12.74 -6.32 6.02
C PHE A 94 -12.71 -7.78 6.46
N VAL A 95 -11.58 -8.25 6.99
CA VAL A 95 -11.45 -9.61 7.53
C VAL A 95 -12.41 -9.82 8.71
N SER A 96 -12.53 -8.83 9.60
CA SER A 96 -13.47 -8.88 10.72
C SER A 96 -14.94 -8.95 10.27
N ASN A 97 -15.26 -8.37 9.10
CA ASN A 97 -16.57 -8.42 8.46
C ASN A 97 -16.70 -9.59 7.47
N HIS A 98 -15.84 -10.63 7.59
CA HIS A 98 -15.89 -11.87 6.80
C HIS A 98 -15.66 -11.67 5.29
N TRP A 99 -15.00 -10.59 4.87
CA TRP A 99 -14.59 -10.45 3.48
C TRP A 99 -13.54 -11.50 3.14
N ASN A 100 -13.67 -12.09 1.96
CA ASN A 100 -12.75 -13.12 1.49
C ASN A 100 -11.64 -12.49 0.65
N ARG A 101 -10.40 -12.89 0.93
CA ARG A 101 -9.27 -12.61 0.05
C ARG A 101 -9.20 -13.67 -1.04
N SER A 102 -9.13 -13.25 -2.29
CA SER A 102 -8.94 -14.11 -3.45
C SER A 102 -8.07 -13.43 -4.50
N GLU A 103 -7.73 -14.15 -5.55
CA GLU A 103 -7.20 -13.54 -6.77
C GLU A 103 -8.34 -13.37 -7.77
N ILE A 104 -8.27 -12.32 -8.57
CA ILE A 104 -9.25 -12.06 -9.64
C ILE A 104 -8.53 -11.54 -10.88
N ASP A 105 -8.92 -12.04 -12.04
CA ASP A 105 -8.38 -11.58 -13.30
C ASP A 105 -9.23 -10.45 -13.86
N VAL A 106 -8.61 -9.34 -14.22
CA VAL A 106 -9.25 -8.26 -14.96
C VAL A 106 -8.79 -8.34 -16.40
N SER A 107 -9.72 -8.64 -17.30
CA SER A 107 -9.46 -8.88 -18.73
C SER A 107 -10.23 -7.90 -19.61
N PRO A 108 -9.76 -7.61 -20.83
CA PRO A 108 -10.49 -6.78 -21.77
C PRO A 108 -11.76 -7.46 -22.26
N THR A 109 -12.77 -6.66 -22.58
CA THR A 109 -13.86 -7.10 -23.46
C THR A 109 -13.36 -7.22 -24.90
N SER A 110 -14.13 -7.89 -25.76
CA SER A 110 -13.76 -8.21 -27.14
C SER A 110 -13.35 -7.02 -28.02
N ASN A 111 -13.81 -5.81 -27.67
CA ASN A 111 -13.52 -4.57 -28.41
C ASN A 111 -12.51 -3.65 -27.70
N CYS A 112 -11.85 -4.14 -26.66
CA CYS A 112 -10.86 -3.39 -25.89
C CYS A 112 -9.50 -4.08 -25.98
N ASP A 113 -8.43 -3.32 -25.91
CA ASP A 113 -7.06 -3.84 -26.00
C ASP A 113 -6.25 -3.38 -24.78
N PHE A 114 -6.11 -4.28 -23.81
CA PHE A 114 -5.14 -4.21 -22.73
C PHE A 114 -4.85 -5.64 -22.23
N SER A 115 -3.68 -5.85 -21.63
CA SER A 115 -3.31 -7.17 -21.11
C SER A 115 -4.13 -7.55 -19.88
N THR A 116 -4.49 -8.82 -19.74
CA THR A 116 -5.09 -9.33 -18.50
C THR A 116 -4.14 -9.09 -17.32
N VAL A 117 -4.70 -8.60 -16.22
CA VAL A 117 -3.96 -8.32 -14.99
C VAL A 117 -4.63 -9.06 -13.84
N THR A 118 -3.86 -9.84 -13.10
CA THR A 118 -4.32 -10.52 -11.89
C THR A 118 -4.17 -9.58 -10.69
N TRP A 119 -5.25 -9.46 -9.90
CA TRP A 119 -5.30 -8.60 -8.73
C TRP A 119 -5.50 -9.42 -7.46
N THR A 120 -4.84 -9.01 -6.37
CA THR A 120 -5.31 -9.40 -5.04
C THR A 120 -6.65 -8.69 -4.79
N CYS A 121 -7.70 -9.49 -4.59
CA CYS A 121 -9.06 -9.03 -4.41
C CYS A 121 -9.52 -9.28 -2.98
N PHE A 122 -10.19 -8.29 -2.39
CA PHE A 122 -10.99 -8.46 -1.18
C PHE A 122 -12.45 -8.32 -1.54
N LYS A 123 -13.20 -9.38 -1.27
CA LYS A 123 -14.55 -9.55 -1.77
C LYS A 123 -15.55 -9.64 -0.62
N HIS A 124 -16.58 -8.81 -0.68
CA HIS A 124 -17.72 -8.87 0.22
C HIS A 124 -18.45 -10.23 0.09
N PRO A 125 -18.94 -10.84 1.18
CA PRO A 125 -19.63 -12.14 1.14
C PRO A 125 -20.79 -12.22 0.14
N GLU A 126 -21.51 -11.12 -0.04
CA GLU A 126 -22.66 -11.03 -0.96
C GLU A 126 -22.29 -10.61 -2.40
N ALA A 127 -21.01 -10.43 -2.73
CA ALA A 127 -20.60 -10.10 -4.10
C ALA A 127 -20.57 -11.34 -5.02
N SER A 128 -20.55 -11.12 -6.34
CA SER A 128 -20.50 -12.19 -7.37
C SER A 128 -19.24 -13.05 -7.27
N ASP A 129 -19.36 -14.39 -7.35
CA ASP A 129 -18.26 -15.39 -7.26
C ASP A 129 -17.41 -15.51 -8.53
N SER A 130 -17.41 -14.51 -9.40
CA SER A 130 -16.63 -14.53 -10.63
C SER A 130 -15.13 -14.45 -10.35
N SER A 131 -14.37 -15.38 -10.93
CA SER A 131 -12.90 -15.37 -10.92
C SER A 131 -12.29 -14.38 -11.92
N THR A 132 -13.11 -13.84 -12.82
CA THR A 132 -12.70 -12.90 -13.87
C THR A 132 -13.73 -11.79 -14.02
N ILE A 133 -13.26 -10.56 -14.20
CA ILE A 133 -14.07 -9.39 -14.53
C ILE A 133 -13.63 -8.87 -15.89
N LEU A 134 -14.58 -8.75 -16.81
CA LEU A 134 -14.35 -8.10 -18.09
C LEU A 134 -14.55 -6.58 -17.97
N LEU A 135 -13.61 -5.79 -18.48
CA LEU A 135 -13.73 -4.33 -18.54
C LEU A 135 -13.61 -3.83 -19.99
N PRO A 136 -14.43 -2.83 -20.38
CA PRO A 136 -14.36 -2.22 -21.71
C PRO A 136 -13.33 -1.08 -21.80
N PHE A 137 -12.41 -1.01 -20.85
CA PHE A 137 -11.33 -0.02 -20.74
C PHE A 137 -10.22 -0.57 -19.84
N ASP A 138 -8.99 -0.07 -20.03
CA ASP A 138 -7.88 -0.37 -19.13
C ASP A 138 -8.18 0.18 -17.71
N PRO A 139 -8.17 -0.66 -16.65
CA PRO A 139 -8.42 -0.23 -15.28
C PRO A 139 -7.41 0.83 -14.77
N PHE A 140 -6.20 0.87 -15.30
CA PHE A 140 -5.17 1.84 -14.92
C PHE A 140 -5.34 3.17 -15.63
N ASP A 141 -5.74 3.17 -16.91
CA ASP A 141 -5.74 4.37 -17.75
C ASP A 141 -7.13 4.98 -17.98
N PHE A 142 -8.17 4.37 -17.43
CA PHE A 142 -9.53 4.90 -17.48
C PHE A 142 -9.63 6.33 -16.91
N GLN A 143 -10.15 7.26 -17.72
CA GLN A 143 -10.36 8.65 -17.32
C GLN A 143 -11.62 8.79 -16.47
N GLY A 144 -11.43 8.86 -15.16
CA GLY A 144 -12.50 8.81 -14.17
C GLY A 144 -12.32 9.80 -13.03
N LYS A 145 -13.09 9.57 -11.96
CA LYS A 145 -12.87 10.22 -10.67
C LYS A 145 -11.79 9.43 -9.94
N CYS A 146 -10.77 10.13 -9.48
CA CYS A 146 -9.73 9.58 -8.62
C CYS A 146 -9.78 10.32 -7.28
N PHE A 147 -9.53 9.59 -6.21
CA PHE A 147 -9.65 10.06 -4.84
C PHE A 147 -8.29 9.91 -4.16
N THR A 148 -7.81 10.99 -3.58
CA THR A 148 -6.60 11.01 -2.77
C THR A 148 -6.99 11.23 -1.32
N TYR A 149 -6.65 10.28 -0.47
CA TYR A 149 -6.71 10.43 0.97
C TYR A 149 -5.31 10.77 1.45
N LEU A 150 -5.16 11.95 2.02
CA LEU A 150 -3.86 12.46 2.43
C LEU A 150 -3.50 11.91 3.80
N SER A 151 -2.23 11.63 4.00
CA SER A 151 -1.69 11.37 5.32
C SER A 151 -1.76 12.63 6.19
N PRO A 152 -1.84 12.50 7.53
CA PRO A 152 -1.87 13.67 8.42
C PRO A 152 -0.68 14.62 8.24
N GLN A 153 0.50 14.10 7.88
CA GLN A 153 1.69 14.90 7.60
C GLN A 153 1.49 15.76 6.35
N GLU A 154 0.97 15.17 5.28
CA GLU A 154 0.76 15.88 4.02
C GLU A 154 -0.38 16.89 4.10
N GLU A 155 -1.41 16.64 4.90
CA GLU A 155 -2.46 17.64 5.19
C GLU A 155 -1.89 18.89 5.86
N ILE A 156 -0.93 18.73 6.78
CA ILE A 156 -0.25 19.85 7.44
C ILE A 156 0.60 20.62 6.44
N ASN A 157 1.38 19.91 5.61
CA ASN A 157 2.22 20.54 4.57
C ASN A 157 1.39 21.39 3.61
N LEU A 158 0.30 20.84 3.08
CA LEU A 158 -0.63 21.55 2.20
C LEU A 158 -1.29 22.75 2.87
N SER A 159 -1.57 22.68 4.18
CA SER A 159 -2.14 23.78 4.94
C SER A 159 -1.15 24.93 5.09
N LEU A 160 0.12 24.62 5.36
CA LEU A 160 1.21 25.60 5.46
C LEU A 160 1.48 26.31 4.13
N ASP A 161 1.44 25.57 3.01
CA ASP A 161 1.63 26.12 1.66
C ASP A 161 0.44 26.97 1.16
N SER A 162 -0.71 26.87 1.82
CA SER A 162 -1.94 27.61 1.47
C SER A 162 -2.04 28.97 2.16
N GLU A 163 -1.20 29.26 3.16
CA GLU A 163 -1.15 30.57 3.79
C GLU A 163 -0.39 31.55 2.90
N PRO A 164 -0.94 32.74 2.58
CA PRO A 164 -0.17 33.75 1.88
C PRO A 164 0.99 34.17 2.77
N THR A 165 2.22 33.90 2.34
CA THR A 165 3.43 34.42 2.96
C THR A 165 3.36 35.93 2.94
N ILE A 166 2.99 36.54 4.07
CA ILE A 166 3.23 37.96 4.32
C ILE A 166 4.71 38.04 4.69
N GLU A 167 5.54 38.17 3.65
CA GLU A 167 6.91 38.63 3.78
C GLU A 167 6.88 40.12 4.19
N GLU A 168 7.34 40.42 5.41
CA GLU A 168 7.86 41.69 5.95
C GLU A 168 7.82 41.52 7.49
N GLU A 169 8.82 41.71 8.33
CA GLU A 169 10.14 42.34 8.30
C GLU A 169 10.83 41.84 9.59
N ILE A 170 12.05 41.30 9.54
CA ILE A 170 13.11 41.71 10.49
C ILE A 170 14.44 41.70 9.72
N GLN A 171 14.80 42.89 9.23
CA GLN A 171 16.12 43.18 8.72
C GLN A 171 17.14 43.30 9.86
N LYS A 172 18.31 42.70 9.62
CA LYS A 172 19.66 43.18 9.98
C LYS A 172 20.04 43.21 11.47
N GLU A 173 20.87 42.25 11.85
CA GLU A 173 22.19 42.58 12.38
C GLU A 173 23.22 41.57 11.83
N GLU A 174 24.15 42.09 11.02
CA GLU A 174 25.41 41.44 10.67
C GLU A 174 26.26 41.27 11.93
N ILE A 175 26.96 40.14 12.07
CA ILE A 175 28.39 40.09 12.42
C ILE A 175 28.98 38.81 11.83
N GLN A 176 30.19 38.98 11.31
CA GLN A 176 30.93 38.14 10.38
C GLN A 176 31.67 36.97 11.06
N LYS A 177 31.93 35.96 10.21
CA LYS A 177 33.15 35.14 10.11
C LYS A 177 33.79 34.62 11.40
N GLU A 178 33.84 33.30 11.52
CA GLU A 178 35.13 32.61 11.54
C GLU A 178 35.02 31.23 10.90
N GLU A 179 36.07 30.94 10.15
CA GLU A 179 36.31 29.89 9.17
C GLU A 179 37.20 28.87 9.87
N ILE A 180 36.81 27.60 9.95
CA ILE A 180 37.73 26.53 10.35
C ILE A 180 37.55 25.34 9.41
N GLU A 181 38.72 24.88 8.99
CA GLU A 181 39.11 24.05 7.86
C GLU A 181 38.53 22.64 7.81
N GLU A 182 38.48 22.17 6.56
CA GLU A 182 38.25 20.80 6.12
C GLU A 182 39.35 19.85 6.64
N GLU A 183 38.95 18.66 7.10
CA GLU A 183 39.83 17.48 7.07
C GLU A 183 39.08 16.35 6.36
N GLN A 184 39.63 15.95 5.21
CA GLN A 184 39.33 14.71 4.50
C GLN A 184 40.22 13.60 5.06
N GLU A 185 39.64 12.42 5.34
CA GLU A 185 40.37 11.16 5.33
C GLU A 185 39.61 10.14 4.45
N ASP A 186 40.24 9.80 3.33
CA ASP A 186 40.02 8.58 2.54
C ASP A 186 40.51 7.34 3.30
N VAL A 187 39.93 6.17 3.02
CA VAL A 187 40.64 4.97 2.48
C VAL A 187 39.85 3.66 2.71
N ASP A 188 39.54 3.05 1.56
CA ASP A 188 39.46 1.64 1.14
C ASP A 188 38.40 0.63 1.63
N ASP A 189 37.70 0.15 0.59
CA ASP A 189 37.19 -1.19 0.33
C ASP A 189 38.08 -2.35 0.82
N LYS A 190 37.48 -3.32 1.53
CA LYS A 190 37.92 -4.73 1.48
C LYS A 190 36.75 -5.70 1.43
N ILE A 191 36.62 -6.29 0.25
CA ILE A 191 35.92 -7.55 -0.03
C ILE A 191 36.66 -8.68 0.73
N ILE A 192 35.92 -9.50 1.49
CA ILE A 192 36.36 -10.82 1.92
C ILE A 192 35.21 -11.81 1.72
N GLU A 193 35.32 -12.62 0.67
CA GLU A 193 34.67 -13.93 0.56
C GLU A 193 35.40 -14.93 1.48
N VAL A 194 34.67 -15.63 2.34
CA VAL A 194 35.08 -16.96 2.82
C VAL A 194 33.88 -17.89 2.78
N ILE A 195 34.08 -18.97 2.05
CA ILE A 195 33.19 -20.09 1.75
C ILE A 195 33.21 -21.10 2.92
N ALA A 196 32.09 -21.81 3.09
CA ALA A 196 31.84 -23.10 3.76
C ALA A 196 30.94 -23.00 5.01
N GLU A 197 29.91 -23.79 5.23
CA GLU A 197 29.09 -24.74 4.47
C GLU A 197 27.90 -25.04 5.42
N GLU A 198 26.72 -25.32 4.87
CA GLU A 198 25.52 -25.82 5.57
C GLU A 198 24.91 -24.96 6.71
N ASN A 199 24.36 -23.81 6.35
CA ASN A 199 22.99 -23.49 6.76
C ASN A 199 22.40 -22.58 5.68
N THR A 200 21.41 -23.03 4.93
CA THR A 200 20.80 -22.28 3.81
C THR A 200 19.87 -21.15 4.30
N GLU A 201 20.22 -20.51 5.41
CA GLU A 201 19.58 -19.29 5.89
C GLU A 201 20.62 -18.17 5.85
N SER A 202 20.28 -17.07 5.18
CA SER A 202 21.08 -15.85 5.23
C SER A 202 21.29 -15.43 6.70
N PRO A 203 22.46 -14.88 7.08
CA PRO A 203 22.73 -14.46 8.46
C PRO A 203 21.64 -13.55 9.03
N LEU A 204 21.01 -12.78 8.15
CA LEU A 204 19.89 -11.89 8.45
C LEU A 204 18.59 -12.63 8.78
N LYS A 205 18.30 -13.80 8.17
CA LYS A 205 17.18 -14.66 8.59
C LYS A 205 17.38 -15.21 10.00
N VAL A 206 18.61 -15.58 10.35
CA VAL A 206 18.93 -16.03 11.71
C VAL A 206 18.71 -14.91 12.72
N GLU A 207 19.14 -13.70 12.39
CA GLU A 207 18.94 -12.51 13.24
C GLU A 207 17.45 -12.17 13.44
N VAL A 208 16.64 -12.22 12.37
CA VAL A 208 15.18 -12.03 12.44
C VAL A 208 14.56 -13.08 13.36
N ARG A 209 14.91 -14.36 13.18
CA ARG A 209 14.38 -15.46 13.99
C ARG A 209 14.76 -15.31 15.47
N GLN A 210 16.03 -15.05 15.77
CA GLN A 210 16.50 -14.84 17.15
C GLN A 210 15.79 -13.66 17.82
N THR A 211 15.54 -12.59 17.08
CA THR A 211 14.81 -11.42 17.58
C THR A 211 13.36 -11.77 17.91
N ILE A 212 12.69 -12.56 17.07
CA ILE A 212 11.33 -13.06 17.33
C ILE A 212 11.33 -14.00 18.56
N GLU A 213 12.31 -14.90 18.69
CA GLU A 213 12.42 -15.82 19.84
C GLU A 213 12.60 -15.07 21.16
N MET A 214 13.47 -14.06 21.16
CA MET A 214 13.71 -13.21 22.34
C MET A 214 12.43 -12.48 22.76
N LEU A 215 11.73 -11.85 21.82
CA LEU A 215 10.53 -11.06 22.13
C LEU A 215 9.33 -11.97 22.49
N LYS A 216 9.27 -13.18 21.94
CA LYS A 216 8.31 -14.21 22.35
C LYS A 216 8.59 -14.70 23.77
N ALA A 217 9.88 -14.85 24.14
CA ALA A 217 10.27 -15.21 25.51
C ALA A 217 9.94 -14.10 26.53
N ASP A 218 9.95 -12.84 26.09
CA ASP A 218 9.48 -11.69 26.88
C ASP A 218 7.94 -11.62 26.99
N GLY A 219 7.21 -12.58 26.41
CA GLY A 219 5.76 -12.74 26.52
C GLY A 219 4.96 -11.85 25.59
N LEU A 220 5.59 -11.24 24.58
CA LEU A 220 4.88 -10.44 23.58
C LEU A 220 4.15 -11.38 22.60
N ASP A 221 2.92 -11.01 22.28
CA ASP A 221 2.15 -11.64 21.21
C ASP A 221 2.66 -11.16 19.84
N MET A 222 2.16 -11.77 18.77
CA MET A 222 2.57 -11.42 17.39
C MET A 222 2.46 -9.92 17.12
N THR A 223 1.43 -9.26 17.65
CA THR A 223 1.22 -7.82 17.54
C THR A 223 2.31 -7.04 18.28
N GLY A 224 2.58 -7.40 19.54
CA GLY A 224 3.63 -6.76 20.33
C GLY A 224 5.02 -6.94 19.73
N ILE A 225 5.33 -8.10 19.12
CA ILE A 225 6.61 -8.32 18.45
C ILE A 225 6.77 -7.38 17.26
N MET A 226 5.74 -7.22 16.44
CA MET A 226 5.78 -6.37 15.25
C MET A 226 5.91 -4.88 15.56
N GLU A 227 5.40 -4.44 16.70
CA GLU A 227 5.51 -3.06 17.17
C GLU A 227 6.81 -2.79 17.95
N HIS A 228 7.60 -3.82 18.25
CA HIS A 228 8.77 -3.68 19.10
C HIS A 228 9.96 -3.02 18.36
N PRO A 229 10.62 -1.98 18.92
CA PRO A 229 11.71 -1.25 18.26
C PRO A 229 12.87 -2.12 17.76
N LYS A 230 13.25 -3.15 18.53
CA LYS A 230 14.31 -4.09 18.13
C LYS A 230 13.91 -4.97 16.94
N PHE A 231 12.63 -5.30 16.82
CA PHE A 231 12.14 -6.08 15.70
C PHE A 231 12.03 -5.22 14.44
N LEU A 232 11.60 -3.96 14.58
CA LEU A 232 11.51 -3.01 13.46
C LEU A 232 12.84 -2.83 12.74
N ASP A 233 13.94 -2.59 13.47
CA ASP A 233 15.29 -2.42 12.89
C ASP A 233 15.75 -3.64 12.08
N VAL A 234 15.59 -4.84 12.64
CA VAL A 234 16.00 -6.09 11.98
C VAL A 234 15.05 -6.41 10.81
N SER A 235 13.76 -6.11 10.94
CA SER A 235 12.75 -6.34 9.91
C SER A 235 12.96 -5.45 8.68
N GLU A 236 13.41 -4.21 8.88
CA GLU A 236 13.70 -3.27 7.80
C GLU A 236 14.88 -3.78 6.97
N ARG A 237 15.98 -4.16 7.64
CA ARG A 237 17.15 -4.76 6.99
C ARG A 237 16.79 -6.05 6.25
N ALA A 238 16.01 -6.92 6.88
CA ALA A 238 15.56 -8.18 6.27
C ALA A 238 14.67 -7.95 5.05
N SER A 239 13.78 -6.97 5.11
CA SER A 239 12.90 -6.61 3.99
C SER A 239 13.69 -6.06 2.80
N VAL A 240 14.72 -5.24 3.04
CA VAL A 240 15.62 -4.75 1.97
C VAL A 240 16.36 -5.90 1.29
N ALA A 241 16.68 -6.96 2.02
CA ALA A 241 17.28 -8.18 1.47
C ALA A 241 16.27 -9.14 0.81
N GLY A 242 14.99 -8.75 0.68
CA GLY A 242 13.94 -9.56 0.07
C GLY A 242 13.49 -10.75 0.91
N ILE A 243 13.72 -10.71 2.24
CA ILE A 243 13.30 -11.75 3.17
C ILE A 243 11.85 -11.48 3.59
N ASP A 244 10.98 -12.47 3.44
CA ASP A 244 9.59 -12.41 3.91
C ASP A 244 9.51 -12.59 5.43
N VAL A 245 9.66 -11.47 6.14
CA VAL A 245 9.62 -11.40 7.61
C VAL A 245 8.24 -11.83 8.14
N TRP A 246 7.15 -11.56 7.41
CA TRP A 246 5.80 -11.89 7.86
C TRP A 246 5.60 -13.40 7.96
N THR A 247 6.00 -14.15 6.92
CA THR A 247 5.94 -15.62 6.95
C THR A 247 6.80 -16.21 8.06
N MET A 248 7.93 -15.57 8.39
CA MET A 248 8.78 -15.99 9.51
C MET A 248 8.09 -15.79 10.87
N VAL A 249 7.45 -14.64 11.10
CA VAL A 249 6.72 -14.42 12.36
C VAL A 249 5.55 -15.38 12.47
N VAL A 250 4.70 -15.50 11.44
CA VAL A 250 3.55 -16.41 11.47
C VAL A 250 3.98 -17.85 11.70
N GLY A 251 5.05 -18.31 11.04
CA GLY A 251 5.58 -19.67 11.21
C GLY A 251 6.11 -19.99 12.61
N MET A 252 6.37 -18.98 13.45
CA MET A 252 6.85 -19.16 14.83
C MET A 252 5.73 -19.11 15.88
N PHE A 253 4.51 -18.73 15.48
CA PHE A 253 3.32 -18.66 16.33
C PHE A 253 2.25 -19.70 15.98
N GLN A 254 2.49 -20.51 14.94
CA GLN A 254 1.76 -21.76 14.65
C GLN A 254 2.34 -22.92 15.47
#